data_AF-A0A850AB64-F1
#
_entry.id   AF-A0A850AB64-F1
#
_cell.length_a   1.000
_cell.length_b   1.000
_cell.length_c   1.000
_cell.angle_alpha   90.00
_cell.angle_beta   90.00
_cell.angle_gamma   90.00
#
_symmetry.space_group_name_H-M   'P 1'
#
loop_
_entity.id
_entity.type
_entity.pdbx_description
1 polymer ?
#
loop_
_entity_poly.entity_id
_entity_poly.type
_entity_poly.pdbx_seq_one_letter_code
_entity_poly.pdbx_strand_id
1 'polypeptide(L)'
;MGNAVHIDHGNGYETRYYHLHSYSVAVNDTVSAGQQVGVSGNSGGQPYHLHFEVRYNGQVTDPFGWRGNWTDPIPGGPAECLWGDGQCSEIVIEDESAWFTKKLPGWQWYHQGYSWTMRYIGNMSSTPYPNWATWRPDLAYQGVYKVFAFVPAIHGTTTNARYVVHHVNGSKHETETVVSVNQSMYDDAWFDLGTYRFWDGLYGYVYLDNITGEPNGTKELSFDAIKFVQFRMFLPAIRE
;
A
#
# COMPACT_ATOMS: atom_id res chain seq x y z
N MET A 1 9.73 -23.16 -16.40
CA MET A 1 9.84 -22.90 -14.94
C MET A 1 11.22 -22.38 -14.51
N GLY A 2 12.29 -22.52 -15.30
CA GLY A 2 13.55 -21.81 -15.04
C GLY A 2 14.28 -22.31 -13.80
N ASN A 3 15.29 -21.55 -13.38
CA ASN A 3 16.05 -21.79 -12.16
C ASN A 3 15.19 -21.49 -10.93
N ALA A 4 15.29 -22.32 -9.91
CA ALA A 4 14.52 -22.14 -8.69
C ALA A 4 15.26 -22.52 -7.40
N VAL A 5 14.91 -21.84 -6.31
CA VAL A 5 15.26 -22.24 -4.94
C VAL A 5 14.00 -22.68 -4.23
N HIS A 6 14.08 -23.81 -3.53
CA HIS A 6 13.02 -24.34 -2.68
C HIS A 6 13.54 -24.36 -1.25
N ILE A 7 12.74 -23.85 -0.31
CA ILE A 7 13.06 -23.83 1.12
C ILE A 7 11.96 -24.59 1.83
N ASP A 8 12.35 -25.68 2.49
CA ASP A 8 11.51 -26.41 3.44
C ASP A 8 11.63 -25.75 4.81
N HIS A 9 10.49 -25.39 5.40
CA HIS A 9 10.42 -24.72 6.71
C HIS A 9 10.29 -25.72 7.87
N GLY A 10 10.18 -27.03 7.59
CA GLY A 10 10.17 -28.09 8.61
C GLY A 10 8.82 -28.30 9.34
N ASN A 11 7.83 -27.46 9.07
CA ASN A 11 6.48 -27.50 9.64
C ASN A 11 5.39 -27.80 8.60
N GLY A 12 5.79 -28.35 7.45
CA GLY A 12 4.90 -28.66 6.31
C GLY A 12 4.76 -27.51 5.31
N TYR A 13 5.31 -26.32 5.59
CA TYR A 13 5.42 -25.26 4.60
C TYR A 13 6.67 -25.39 3.73
N GLU A 14 6.51 -25.08 2.45
CA GLU A 14 7.60 -24.93 1.48
C GLU A 14 7.42 -23.60 0.75
N THR A 15 8.49 -22.81 0.60
CA THR A 15 8.52 -21.64 -0.27
C THR A 15 9.36 -21.89 -1.50
N ARG A 16 8.91 -21.42 -2.66
CA ARG A 16 9.62 -21.58 -3.92
C ARG A 16 9.82 -20.25 -4.64
N TYR A 17 11.01 -20.08 -5.19
CA TYR A 17 11.49 -18.86 -5.83
C TYR A 17 11.94 -19.20 -7.24
N TYR A 18 11.17 -18.84 -8.26
CA TYR A 18 11.39 -19.25 -9.65
C TYR A 18 11.93 -18.10 -10.51
N HIS A 19 12.27 -18.42 -11.77
CA HIS A 19 12.80 -17.51 -12.78
C HIS A 19 14.15 -16.88 -12.41
N LEU A 20 14.89 -17.45 -11.45
CA LEU A 20 16.12 -16.87 -10.93
C LEU A 20 17.20 -16.73 -12.01
N HIS A 21 17.98 -15.67 -11.95
CA HIS A 21 19.20 -15.50 -12.74
C HIS A 21 20.36 -16.28 -12.11
N SER A 22 20.53 -16.17 -10.79
CA SER A 22 21.59 -16.84 -10.03
C SER A 22 21.12 -17.25 -8.64
N TYR A 23 21.82 -18.22 -8.05
CA TYR A 23 21.62 -18.71 -6.69
C TYR A 23 22.59 -18.03 -5.72
N SER A 24 22.17 -17.80 -4.48
CA SER A 24 23.03 -17.32 -3.39
C SER A 24 23.22 -18.36 -2.29
N VAL A 25 22.65 -19.55 -2.46
CA VAL A 25 22.65 -20.68 -1.53
C VAL A 25 22.88 -21.99 -2.29
N ALA A 26 23.31 -23.03 -1.58
CA ALA A 26 23.46 -24.39 -2.07
C ALA A 26 22.39 -25.33 -1.49
N VAL A 27 22.25 -26.51 -2.09
CA VAL A 27 21.37 -27.56 -1.57
C VAL A 27 21.83 -27.96 -0.16
N ASN A 28 20.88 -28.06 0.76
CA ASN A 28 21.08 -28.34 2.19
C ASN A 28 21.64 -27.19 3.05
N ASP A 29 21.79 -25.98 2.50
CA ASP A 29 22.08 -24.81 3.34
C ASP A 29 20.90 -24.51 4.28
N THR A 30 21.19 -24.27 5.55
CA THR A 30 20.23 -23.63 6.46
C THR A 30 20.22 -22.13 6.19
N VAL A 31 19.02 -21.56 6.05
CA VAL A 31 18.84 -20.13 5.80
C VAL A 31 18.00 -19.49 6.90
N SER A 32 18.21 -18.20 7.16
CA SER A 32 17.37 -17.41 8.06
C SER A 32 16.40 -16.52 7.29
N ALA A 33 15.25 -16.17 7.88
CA ALA A 33 14.32 -15.23 7.28
C ALA A 33 15.02 -13.89 6.94
N GLY A 34 14.79 -13.37 5.73
CA GLY A 34 15.45 -12.18 5.21
C GLY A 34 16.84 -12.42 4.57
N GLN A 35 17.40 -13.63 4.67
CA GLN A 35 18.62 -13.98 3.95
C GLN A 35 18.38 -14.01 2.44
N GLN A 36 19.28 -13.42 1.66
CA GLN A 36 19.23 -13.51 0.21
C GLN A 36 19.49 -14.95 -0.26
N VAL A 37 18.58 -15.50 -1.07
CA VAL A 37 18.69 -16.87 -1.62
C VAL A 37 18.97 -16.91 -3.11
N GLY A 38 18.83 -15.80 -3.82
CA GLY A 38 19.14 -15.69 -5.24
C GLY A 38 18.84 -14.30 -5.80
N VAL A 39 19.09 -14.14 -7.09
CA VAL A 39 18.77 -12.92 -7.85
C VAL A 39 17.67 -13.26 -8.86
N SER A 40 16.59 -12.47 -8.90
CA SER A 40 15.52 -12.67 -9.87
C SER A 40 16.02 -12.50 -11.30
N GLY A 41 15.32 -13.11 -12.26
CA GLY A 41 15.74 -13.12 -13.65
C GLY A 41 14.58 -13.42 -14.58
N ASN A 42 14.92 -14.02 -15.72
CA ASN A 42 14.00 -14.41 -16.78
C ASN A 42 14.19 -15.88 -17.18
N SER A 43 14.81 -16.70 -16.32
CA SER A 43 15.09 -18.09 -16.66
C SER A 43 13.77 -18.86 -16.89
N GLY A 44 13.76 -19.70 -17.92
CA GLY A 44 12.52 -20.33 -18.39
C GLY A 44 11.65 -19.45 -19.29
N GLY A 45 12.16 -18.30 -19.78
CA GLY A 45 11.59 -17.55 -20.90
C GLY A 45 10.48 -16.55 -20.54
N GLN A 46 10.40 -16.12 -19.29
CA GLN A 46 9.40 -15.14 -18.83
C GLN A 46 9.98 -13.71 -18.80
N PRO A 47 9.15 -12.64 -18.81
CA PRO A 47 9.63 -11.29 -18.48
C PRO A 47 10.35 -11.27 -17.13
N TYR A 48 11.23 -10.30 -16.90
CA TYR A 48 11.96 -10.20 -15.64
C TYR A 48 11.01 -9.97 -14.46
N HIS A 49 10.85 -10.99 -13.62
CA HIS A 49 10.09 -10.94 -12.37
C HIS A 49 10.51 -12.11 -11.48
N LEU A 50 10.04 -12.10 -10.23
CA LEU A 50 10.11 -13.26 -9.33
C LEU A 50 8.74 -13.93 -9.32
N HIS A 51 8.68 -15.22 -9.66
CA HIS A 51 7.51 -16.05 -9.35
C HIS A 51 7.73 -16.71 -8.00
N PHE A 52 6.85 -16.42 -7.06
CA PHE A 52 6.93 -16.86 -5.67
C PHE A 52 5.72 -17.73 -5.34
N GLU A 53 5.96 -18.89 -4.74
CA GLU A 53 4.91 -19.79 -4.26
C GLU A 53 5.10 -20.09 -2.77
N VAL A 54 3.97 -20.23 -2.08
CA VAL A 54 3.90 -20.89 -0.77
C VAL A 54 3.07 -22.15 -0.92
N ARG A 55 3.55 -23.23 -0.30
CA ARG A 55 2.87 -24.52 -0.29
C ARG A 55 2.75 -25.03 1.13
N TYR A 56 1.62 -25.66 1.44
CA TYR A 56 1.39 -26.39 2.68
C TYR A 56 1.12 -27.85 2.34
N ASN A 57 1.92 -28.78 2.89
CA ASN A 57 1.83 -30.22 2.62
C ASN A 57 1.75 -30.56 1.11
N GLY A 58 2.56 -29.86 0.31
CA GLY A 58 2.65 -30.05 -1.14
C GLY A 58 1.59 -29.34 -1.97
N GLN A 59 0.57 -28.73 -1.38
CA GLN A 59 -0.47 -27.97 -2.08
C GLN A 59 -0.17 -26.47 -2.05
N VAL A 60 -0.47 -25.75 -3.12
CA VAL A 60 -0.31 -24.28 -3.16
C VAL A 60 -1.31 -23.63 -2.22
N THR A 61 -0.90 -22.57 -1.54
CA THR A 61 -1.75 -21.73 -0.68
C THR A 61 -1.48 -20.25 -0.93
N ASP A 62 -2.46 -19.38 -0.65
CA ASP A 62 -2.25 -17.94 -0.67
C ASP A 62 -1.60 -17.50 0.66
N PRO A 63 -0.37 -16.97 0.67
CA PRO A 63 0.26 -16.52 1.90
C PRO A 63 -0.37 -15.27 2.52
N PHE A 64 -1.22 -14.55 1.77
CA PHE A 64 -2.08 -13.49 2.30
C PHE A 64 -3.42 -14.03 2.85
N GLY A 65 -3.69 -15.31 2.65
CA GLY A 65 -4.95 -15.96 3.01
C GLY A 65 -6.13 -15.46 2.18
N TRP A 66 -7.27 -16.14 2.33
CA TRP A 66 -8.51 -15.76 1.68
C TRP A 66 -9.44 -15.02 2.66
N ARG A 67 -9.93 -13.84 2.25
CA ARG A 67 -10.81 -12.99 3.08
C ARG A 67 -12.16 -12.68 2.44
N GLY A 68 -12.49 -13.33 1.33
CA GLY A 68 -13.77 -13.12 0.65
C GLY A 68 -14.94 -13.79 1.37
N ASN A 69 -16.16 -13.36 1.06
CA ASN A 69 -17.39 -13.97 1.58
C ASN A 69 -17.73 -15.34 0.95
N TRP A 70 -16.90 -15.83 0.05
CA TRP A 70 -17.08 -17.10 -0.66
C TRP A 70 -16.12 -18.15 -0.14
N THR A 71 -16.27 -19.39 -0.60
CA THR A 71 -15.29 -20.45 -0.34
C THR A 71 -13.93 -20.06 -0.91
N ASP A 72 -12.85 -20.37 -0.17
CA ASP A 72 -11.48 -20.16 -0.63
C ASP A 72 -11.26 -20.86 -2.00
N PRO A 73 -10.88 -20.12 -3.06
CA PRO A 73 -10.61 -20.70 -4.36
C PRO A 73 -9.35 -21.59 -4.38
N ILE A 74 -8.49 -21.51 -3.36
CA ILE A 74 -7.26 -22.30 -3.22
C ILE A 74 -7.39 -23.22 -1.98
N PRO A 75 -8.00 -24.41 -2.12
CA PRO A 75 -8.32 -25.29 -1.00
C PRO A 75 -7.09 -26.00 -0.38
N GLY A 76 -5.89 -25.67 -0.83
CA GLY A 76 -4.67 -26.43 -0.57
C GLY A 76 -4.03 -26.21 0.80
N GLY A 77 -4.33 -25.11 1.49
CA GLY A 77 -3.73 -24.77 2.76
C GLY A 77 -4.66 -23.95 3.65
N PRO A 78 -4.23 -23.58 4.87
CA PRO A 78 -5.01 -22.71 5.73
C PRO A 78 -5.18 -21.33 5.07
N ALA A 79 -6.42 -20.86 5.04
CA ALA A 79 -6.83 -19.55 4.54
C ALA A 79 -6.47 -18.44 5.54
N GLU A 80 -5.21 -18.40 5.98
CA GLU A 80 -4.77 -17.53 7.06
C GLU A 80 -3.60 -16.65 6.65
N CYS A 81 -3.34 -15.65 7.47
CA CYS A 81 -2.23 -14.75 7.25
C CYS A 81 -0.92 -15.44 7.63
N LEU A 82 -0.16 -15.90 6.63
CA LEU A 82 1.08 -16.66 6.86
C LEU A 82 2.27 -15.77 7.19
N TRP A 83 2.19 -14.49 6.92
CA TRP A 83 3.30 -13.57 7.16
C TRP A 83 3.56 -13.38 8.65
N GLY A 84 4.83 -13.44 9.07
CA GLY A 84 5.24 -13.27 10.47
C GLY A 84 4.82 -11.93 11.06
N ASP A 85 4.76 -10.90 10.21
CA ASP A 85 4.21 -9.60 10.54
C ASP A 85 2.66 -9.57 10.56
N GLY A 86 1.94 -10.63 10.18
CA GLY A 86 0.47 -10.61 10.25
C GLY A 86 -0.19 -9.56 9.34
N GLN A 87 0.55 -8.87 8.47
CA GLN A 87 -0.02 -7.95 7.49
C GLN A 87 -0.41 -8.74 6.25
N CYS A 88 -1.69 -9.07 6.12
CA CYS A 88 -2.18 -9.76 4.93
C CYS A 88 -3.30 -9.01 4.20
N SER A 89 -3.37 -7.70 4.41
CA SER A 89 -4.31 -6.84 3.71
C SER A 89 -3.73 -5.45 3.53
N GLU A 90 -4.15 -4.80 2.44
CA GLU A 90 -3.96 -3.38 2.25
C GLU A 90 -4.63 -2.62 3.41
N ILE A 91 -4.01 -1.53 3.86
CA ILE A 91 -4.61 -0.64 4.86
C ILE A 91 -5.26 0.51 4.09
N VAL A 92 -6.58 0.55 4.07
CA VAL A 92 -7.35 1.62 3.44
C VAL A 92 -8.04 2.45 4.52
N ILE A 93 -7.89 3.76 4.41
CA ILE A 93 -8.51 4.74 5.30
C ILE A 93 -9.50 5.53 4.48
N GLU A 94 -10.78 5.37 4.80
CA GLU A 94 -11.90 6.05 4.15
C GLU A 94 -12.22 7.39 4.80
N ASP A 95 -12.94 8.25 4.08
CA ASP A 95 -13.39 9.58 4.52
C ASP A 95 -14.42 9.58 5.67
N GLU A 96 -14.95 8.40 6.01
CA GLU A 96 -15.83 8.16 7.18
C GLU A 96 -15.18 7.30 8.27
N SER A 97 -13.94 6.87 8.06
CA SER A 97 -13.24 6.05 9.05
C SER A 97 -12.81 6.86 10.27
N ALA A 98 -12.64 6.19 11.41
CA ALA A 98 -12.11 6.81 12.63
C ALA A 98 -10.66 7.33 12.48
N TRP A 99 -9.98 6.92 11.42
CA TRP A 99 -8.59 7.26 11.10
C TRP A 99 -8.48 8.40 10.07
N PHE A 100 -9.62 8.96 9.65
CA PHE A 100 -9.72 10.18 8.87
C PHE A 100 -10.11 11.36 9.77
N THR A 101 -9.34 12.44 9.71
CA THR A 101 -9.62 13.67 10.45
C THR A 101 -9.72 14.85 9.50
N LYS A 102 -10.77 15.67 9.63
CA LYS A 102 -10.94 16.91 8.87
C LYS A 102 -11.03 18.12 9.80
N LYS A 103 -10.57 19.28 9.34
CA LYS A 103 -10.55 20.53 10.10
C LYS A 103 -11.40 21.62 9.46
N LEU A 104 -11.93 22.50 10.31
CA LEU A 104 -12.79 23.64 9.97
C LEU A 104 -14.17 23.23 9.39
N PRO A 105 -15.19 24.10 9.45
CA PRO A 105 -16.49 23.84 8.83
C PRO A 105 -16.43 24.03 7.29
N GLY A 106 -17.54 23.75 6.60
CA GLY A 106 -17.70 24.02 5.17
C GLY A 106 -17.55 22.81 4.24
N TRP A 107 -17.12 21.67 4.79
CA TRP A 107 -17.05 20.39 4.07
C TRP A 107 -18.41 19.99 3.50
N GLN A 108 -18.43 19.68 2.20
CA GLN A 108 -19.55 19.04 1.54
C GLN A 108 -19.30 17.54 1.44
N TRP A 109 -20.33 16.78 1.09
CA TRP A 109 -20.24 15.34 0.88
C TRP A 109 -21.17 14.88 -0.24
N TYR A 110 -20.83 13.73 -0.83
CA TYR A 110 -21.64 13.11 -1.87
C TYR A 110 -21.62 11.58 -1.74
N HIS A 111 -22.64 10.93 -2.29
CA HIS A 111 -22.76 9.46 -2.36
C HIS A 111 -22.01 8.90 -3.57
N GLN A 112 -20.70 9.09 -3.60
CA GLN A 112 -19.79 8.56 -4.60
C GLN A 112 -18.40 8.40 -3.96
N GLY A 113 -17.47 7.72 -4.62
CA GLY A 113 -16.14 7.44 -4.08
C GLY A 113 -15.93 5.96 -3.82
N TYR A 114 -14.74 5.64 -3.34
CA TYR A 114 -14.38 4.32 -2.87
C TYR A 114 -15.21 4.02 -1.62
N SER A 115 -15.88 2.87 -1.60
CA SER A 115 -16.83 2.53 -0.52
C SER A 115 -18.02 3.51 -0.34
N TRP A 116 -18.46 4.17 -1.42
CA TRP A 116 -19.72 4.94 -1.56
C TRP A 116 -19.78 6.40 -1.05
N THR A 117 -18.79 6.89 -0.31
CA THR A 117 -18.81 8.26 0.24
C THR A 117 -17.56 9.03 -0.08
N MET A 118 -17.71 10.36 -0.19
CA MET A 118 -16.59 11.28 -0.37
C MET A 118 -16.89 12.62 0.28
N ARG A 119 -15.81 13.39 0.55
CA ARG A 119 -15.90 14.81 0.92
C ARG A 119 -15.31 15.68 -0.17
N TYR A 120 -15.79 16.91 -0.25
CA TYR A 120 -15.18 17.91 -1.11
C TYR A 120 -15.29 19.31 -0.54
N ILE A 121 -14.44 20.19 -1.04
CA ILE A 121 -14.46 21.62 -0.72
C ILE A 121 -13.88 22.45 -1.87
N GLY A 122 -14.34 23.69 -1.98
CA GLY A 122 -13.78 24.67 -2.91
C GLY A 122 -12.32 25.01 -2.61
N ASN A 123 -11.55 25.25 -3.65
CA ASN A 123 -10.14 25.57 -3.57
C ASN A 123 -9.88 27.00 -3.07
N MET A 124 -8.70 27.19 -2.49
CA MET A 124 -8.11 28.47 -2.20
C MET A 124 -6.78 28.60 -2.95
N SER A 125 -6.47 29.81 -3.42
CA SER A 125 -5.19 30.14 -4.02
C SER A 125 -4.09 30.17 -2.94
N SER A 126 -4.37 30.81 -1.80
CA SER A 126 -3.49 30.85 -0.63
C SER A 126 -4.29 31.28 0.61
N THR A 127 -4.01 30.69 1.77
CA THR A 127 -4.60 31.08 3.07
C THR A 127 -3.72 30.60 4.23
N PRO A 128 -3.61 31.36 5.34
CA PRO A 128 -2.96 30.87 6.55
C PRO A 128 -3.82 29.87 7.35
N TYR A 129 -5.11 29.72 7.01
CA TYR A 129 -6.05 28.83 7.71
C TYR A 129 -6.80 27.95 6.72
N PRO A 130 -6.14 26.98 6.06
CA PRO A 130 -6.81 26.13 5.09
C PRO A 130 -7.71 25.09 5.76
N ASN A 131 -8.73 24.65 5.02
CA ASN A 131 -9.42 23.41 5.32
C ASN A 131 -8.51 22.26 4.90
N TRP A 132 -8.32 21.30 5.80
CA TRP A 132 -7.44 20.18 5.57
C TRP A 132 -8.01 18.89 6.14
N ALA A 133 -7.57 17.77 5.60
CA ALA A 133 -7.81 16.46 6.14
C ALA A 133 -6.55 15.62 6.21
N THR A 134 -6.54 14.65 7.13
CA THR A 134 -5.48 13.66 7.28
C THR A 134 -6.02 12.25 7.32
N TRP A 135 -5.24 11.33 6.75
CA TRP A 135 -5.46 9.89 6.80
C TRP A 135 -4.28 9.27 7.55
N ARG A 136 -4.53 8.81 8.78
CA ARG A 136 -3.49 8.32 9.69
C ARG A 136 -3.61 6.81 9.90
N PRO A 137 -2.78 5.99 9.24
CA PRO A 137 -2.90 4.53 9.36
C PRO A 137 -2.43 4.04 10.72
N ASP A 138 -3.12 3.04 11.24
CA ASP A 138 -2.60 2.16 12.28
C ASP A 138 -1.65 1.14 11.63
N LEU A 139 -0.40 1.53 11.45
CA LEU A 139 0.62 0.69 10.85
C LEU A 139 1.21 -0.22 11.92
N ALA A 140 0.82 -1.49 11.88
CA ALA A 140 1.36 -2.51 12.78
C ALA A 140 2.89 -2.70 12.66
N TYR A 141 3.51 -2.26 11.54
CA TYR A 141 4.95 -2.42 11.31
C TYR A 141 5.59 -1.19 10.67
N GLN A 142 6.78 -0.85 11.17
CA GLN A 142 7.70 0.02 10.46
C GLN A 142 8.15 -0.63 9.16
N GLY A 143 8.29 0.15 8.09
CA GLY A 143 8.63 -0.42 6.80
C GLY A 143 8.45 0.53 5.64
N VAL A 144 8.68 0.03 4.44
CA VAL A 144 8.40 0.77 3.22
C VAL A 144 6.97 0.45 2.81
N TYR A 145 6.20 1.48 2.46
CA TYR A 145 4.84 1.36 1.98
C TYR A 145 4.72 2.15 0.69
N LYS A 146 4.05 1.55 -0.28
CA LYS A 146 3.50 2.27 -1.43
C LYS A 146 2.17 2.89 -1.01
N VAL A 147 1.98 4.16 -1.34
CA VAL A 147 0.84 4.95 -0.90
C VAL A 147 0.05 5.41 -2.12
N PHE A 148 -1.26 5.23 -2.06
CA PHE A 148 -2.17 5.64 -3.12
C PHE A 148 -3.26 6.55 -2.58
N ALA A 149 -3.74 7.46 -3.41
CA ALA A 149 -4.95 8.25 -3.16
C ALA A 149 -6.03 7.87 -4.16
N PHE A 150 -7.24 7.63 -3.68
CA PHE A 150 -8.39 7.49 -4.57
C PHE A 150 -8.91 8.86 -4.97
N VAL A 151 -9.17 9.05 -6.25
CA VAL A 151 -9.77 10.25 -6.80
C VAL A 151 -11.14 9.89 -7.39
N PRO A 152 -12.24 10.31 -6.75
CA PRO A 152 -13.58 10.12 -7.27
C PRO A 152 -13.78 10.79 -8.64
N ALA A 153 -14.71 10.26 -9.43
CA ALA A 153 -15.08 10.82 -10.74
C ALA A 153 -15.64 12.24 -10.70
N ILE A 154 -16.10 12.69 -9.53
CA ILE A 154 -16.76 13.98 -9.34
C ILE A 154 -16.06 14.81 -8.28
N HIS A 155 -16.25 16.13 -8.34
CA HIS A 155 -15.73 17.11 -7.37
C HIS A 155 -14.19 17.16 -7.19
N GLY A 156 -13.42 16.41 -7.97
CA GLY A 156 -11.96 16.53 -8.10
C GLY A 156 -11.58 17.38 -9.31
N THR A 157 -11.87 18.68 -9.32
CA THR A 157 -11.68 19.52 -10.53
C THR A 157 -10.37 20.32 -10.53
N THR A 158 -9.68 20.39 -9.39
CA THR A 158 -8.36 21.02 -9.27
C THR A 158 -7.32 20.32 -10.16
N THR A 159 -6.39 21.13 -10.69
CA THR A 159 -5.23 20.61 -11.41
C THR A 159 -3.99 20.47 -10.54
N ASN A 160 -4.08 20.83 -9.25
CA ASN A 160 -2.94 20.92 -8.35
C ASN A 160 -3.33 20.63 -6.89
N ALA A 161 -3.99 19.50 -6.63
CA ALA A 161 -4.15 18.98 -5.27
C ALA A 161 -2.77 18.61 -4.71
N ARG A 162 -2.39 19.18 -3.56
CA ARG A 162 -1.05 19.00 -2.98
C ARG A 162 -1.11 18.03 -1.81
N TYR A 163 -1.01 16.75 -2.11
CA TYR A 163 -0.90 15.72 -1.07
C TYR A 163 0.47 15.85 -0.39
N VAL A 164 0.50 15.84 0.94
CA VAL A 164 1.73 15.83 1.74
C VAL A 164 1.81 14.49 2.43
N VAL A 165 2.80 13.69 2.06
CA VAL A 165 3.08 12.43 2.73
C VAL A 165 4.08 12.71 3.85
N HIS A 166 3.66 12.58 5.09
CA HIS A 166 4.53 12.63 6.25
C HIS A 166 5.11 11.24 6.48
N HIS A 167 6.43 11.12 6.41
CA HIS A 167 7.14 9.84 6.46
C HIS A 167 8.53 10.04 7.09
N VAL A 168 9.34 8.97 7.18
CA VAL A 168 10.73 9.09 7.65
C VAL A 168 11.72 9.06 6.50
N ASN A 169 12.81 9.81 6.63
CA ASN A 169 13.99 9.65 5.76
C ASN A 169 15.08 8.92 6.53
N GLY A 170 15.46 7.72 6.08
CA GLY A 170 16.60 6.95 6.57
C GLY A 170 16.75 6.89 8.10
N SER A 171 17.46 7.88 8.66
CA SER A 171 17.88 8.07 10.05
C SER A 171 16.78 8.44 11.06
N LYS A 172 15.54 7.99 10.87
CA LYS A 172 14.39 8.22 11.79
C LYS A 172 13.94 9.67 11.98
N HIS A 173 14.37 10.60 11.13
CA HIS A 173 13.85 11.97 11.17
C HIS A 173 12.57 12.06 10.34
N GLU A 174 11.53 12.66 10.92
CA GLU A 174 10.31 13.03 10.21
C GLU A 174 10.66 13.93 9.03
N THR A 175 10.00 13.67 7.90
CA THR A 175 10.12 14.45 6.70
C THR A 175 8.79 14.44 5.96
N GLU A 176 8.68 15.31 4.96
CA GLU A 176 7.47 15.52 4.19
C GLU A 176 7.82 15.50 2.71
N THR A 177 7.04 14.74 1.93
CA THR A 177 7.09 14.81 0.48
C THR A 177 5.77 15.35 -0.03
N VAL A 178 5.84 16.45 -0.80
CA VAL A 178 4.67 17.02 -1.48
C VAL A 178 4.53 16.37 -2.85
N VAL A 179 3.34 15.86 -3.14
CA VAL A 179 2.96 15.29 -4.42
C VAL A 179 1.79 16.10 -4.97
N SER A 180 2.05 16.84 -6.06
CA SER A 180 1.02 17.57 -6.79
C SER A 180 0.27 16.64 -7.74
N VAL A 181 -1.05 16.62 -7.62
CA VAL A 181 -1.93 15.74 -8.38
C VAL A 181 -2.99 16.57 -9.10
N ASN A 182 -3.12 16.35 -10.40
CA ASN A 182 -4.22 16.88 -11.18
C ASN A 182 -5.42 15.93 -11.05
N GLN A 183 -6.29 16.20 -10.08
CA GLN A 183 -7.47 15.36 -9.82
C GLN A 183 -8.41 15.29 -11.02
N SER A 184 -8.48 16.35 -11.85
CA SER A 184 -9.38 16.39 -13.01
C SER A 184 -9.06 15.39 -14.13
N MET A 185 -7.94 14.67 -14.05
CA MET A 185 -7.56 13.62 -14.99
C MET A 185 -7.96 12.21 -14.55
N TYR A 186 -8.57 12.07 -13.37
CA TYR A 186 -8.93 10.77 -12.81
C TYR A 186 -10.45 10.61 -12.75
N ASP A 187 -10.89 9.36 -12.93
CA ASP A 187 -12.29 8.95 -12.94
C ASP A 187 -12.40 7.64 -12.17
N ASP A 188 -12.84 7.73 -10.90
CA ASP A 188 -12.91 6.62 -9.93
C ASP A 188 -11.66 5.73 -9.92
N ALA A 189 -10.51 6.36 -9.70
CA ALA A 189 -9.21 5.71 -9.88
C ALA A 189 -8.23 5.96 -8.72
N TRP A 190 -7.37 4.96 -8.48
CA TRP A 190 -6.24 5.06 -7.57
C TRP A 190 -5.04 5.71 -8.26
N PHE A 191 -4.55 6.81 -7.69
CA PHE A 191 -3.30 7.46 -8.05
C PHE A 191 -2.16 7.02 -7.13
N ASP A 192 -0.98 6.75 -7.71
CA ASP A 192 0.25 6.40 -6.98
C ASP A 192 0.93 7.65 -6.46
N LEU A 193 0.84 7.91 -5.15
CA LEU A 193 1.56 9.01 -4.51
C LEU A 193 3.05 8.73 -4.43
N GLY A 194 3.45 7.45 -4.32
CA GLY A 194 4.83 7.02 -4.29
C GLY A 194 5.11 5.97 -3.22
N THR A 195 6.40 5.72 -2.99
CA THR A 195 6.89 4.71 -2.05
C THR A 195 7.71 5.37 -0.95
N TYR A 196 7.28 5.19 0.30
CA TYR A 196 7.81 5.91 1.45
C TYR A 196 8.07 4.97 2.62
N ARG A 197 9.00 5.34 3.49
CA ARG A 197 9.25 4.59 4.72
C ARG A 197 8.44 5.18 5.87
N PHE A 198 7.66 4.35 6.55
CA PHE A 198 6.88 4.68 7.73
C PHE A 198 7.50 4.05 8.97
N TRP A 199 7.42 4.76 10.10
CA TRP A 199 7.71 4.22 11.43
C TRP A 199 6.38 3.87 12.13
N ASP A 200 6.42 3.02 13.17
CA ASP A 200 5.21 2.54 13.85
C ASP A 200 4.29 3.66 14.38
N GLY A 201 2.99 3.35 14.37
CA GLY A 201 1.89 3.86 15.21
C GLY A 201 1.56 5.36 15.31
N LEU A 202 2.49 6.30 15.09
CA LEU A 202 2.26 7.68 15.52
C LEU A 202 2.84 8.78 14.62
N TYR A 203 3.58 8.49 13.55
CA TYR A 203 4.30 9.55 12.83
C TYR A 203 3.90 9.75 11.37
N GLY A 204 3.60 8.67 10.64
CA GLY A 204 3.30 8.80 9.22
C GLY A 204 1.81 8.91 8.93
N TYR A 205 1.47 9.82 8.02
CA TYR A 205 0.10 10.07 7.57
C TYR A 205 0.15 10.80 6.22
N VAL A 206 -0.99 10.79 5.52
CA VAL A 206 -1.18 11.67 4.37
C VAL A 206 -2.02 12.85 4.80
N TYR A 207 -1.62 14.04 4.38
CA TYR A 207 -2.33 15.30 4.56
C TYR A 207 -2.72 15.85 3.19
N LEU A 208 -3.90 16.44 3.10
CA LEU A 208 -4.31 17.25 1.95
C LEU A 208 -5.03 18.48 2.47
N ASP A 209 -4.77 19.62 1.86
CA ASP A 209 -5.52 20.85 2.10
C ASP A 209 -6.05 21.45 0.82
N ASN A 210 -6.94 22.44 0.97
CA ASN A 210 -7.57 23.09 -0.16
C ASN A 210 -6.72 24.20 -0.81
N ILE A 211 -5.42 24.32 -0.51
CA ILE A 211 -4.52 25.28 -1.14
C ILE A 211 -3.95 24.70 -2.43
N THR A 212 -4.39 25.25 -3.55
CA THR A 212 -4.03 24.76 -4.90
C THR A 212 -3.19 25.76 -5.70
N GLY A 213 -3.16 27.03 -5.27
CA GLY A 213 -2.61 28.13 -6.07
C GLY A 213 -3.55 28.62 -7.19
N GLU A 214 -4.57 27.84 -7.56
CA GLU A 214 -5.59 28.22 -8.54
C GLU A 214 -6.52 29.33 -7.95
N PRO A 215 -7.15 30.19 -8.77
CA PRO A 215 -7.99 31.27 -8.25
C PRO A 215 -9.10 30.77 -7.31
N ASN A 216 -9.36 31.53 -6.25
CA ASN A 216 -10.28 31.12 -5.18
C ASN A 216 -11.66 30.71 -5.72
N GLY A 217 -12.15 29.55 -5.28
CA GLY A 217 -13.49 29.06 -5.61
C GLY A 217 -13.71 28.69 -7.08
N THR A 218 -12.64 28.60 -7.88
CA THR A 218 -12.76 28.18 -9.29
C THR A 218 -12.68 26.67 -9.49
N LYS A 219 -12.20 25.96 -8.47
CA LYS A 219 -11.95 24.51 -8.46
C LYS A 219 -12.48 23.89 -7.17
N GLU A 220 -12.61 22.58 -7.19
CA GLU A 220 -12.95 21.74 -6.05
C GLU A 220 -11.87 20.70 -5.86
N LEU A 221 -11.63 20.34 -4.60
CA LEU A 221 -10.80 19.20 -4.23
C LEU A 221 -11.70 18.11 -3.65
N SER A 222 -11.51 16.89 -4.15
CA SER A 222 -12.11 15.69 -3.60
C SER A 222 -11.19 15.04 -2.57
N PHE A 223 -11.78 14.53 -1.50
CA PHE A 223 -11.13 13.82 -0.40
C PHE A 223 -11.91 12.54 -0.18
N ASP A 224 -11.23 11.41 -0.29
CA ASP A 224 -11.87 10.11 -0.18
C ASP A 224 -10.94 9.13 0.57
N ALA A 225 -10.32 8.20 -0.14
CA ALA A 225 -9.57 7.11 0.45
C ALA A 225 -8.05 7.24 0.26
N ILE A 226 -7.28 6.88 1.28
CA ILE A 226 -5.84 6.65 1.15
C ILE A 226 -5.54 5.20 1.44
N LYS A 227 -4.76 4.57 0.55
CA LYS A 227 -4.35 3.18 0.64
C LYS A 227 -2.86 3.04 0.86
N PHE A 228 -2.48 2.26 1.86
CA PHE A 228 -1.11 1.90 2.19
C PHE A 228 -0.89 0.41 1.89
N VAL A 229 0.02 0.14 0.97
CA VAL A 229 0.41 -1.21 0.57
C VAL A 229 1.86 -1.43 0.98
N GLN A 230 2.11 -2.35 1.90
CA GLN A 230 3.47 -2.61 2.37
C GLN A 230 4.35 -3.09 1.21
N PHE A 231 5.43 -2.36 0.94
CA PHE A 231 6.46 -2.78 0.00
C PHE A 231 7.47 -3.65 0.75
N ARG A 232 7.46 -4.94 0.42
CA ARG A 232 8.30 -5.94 1.06
C ARG A 232 9.64 -6.05 0.35
N MET A 233 10.69 -5.53 0.98
CA MET A 233 12.06 -5.75 0.51
C MET A 233 12.51 -7.20 0.71
N PHE A 234 11.92 -7.89 1.70
CA PHE A 234 12.10 -9.30 1.96
C PHE A 234 10.74 -9.93 2.19
N LEU A 235 10.57 -11.18 1.79
CA LEU A 235 9.41 -11.95 2.21
C LEU A 235 9.54 -12.22 3.72
N PRO A 236 8.57 -11.81 4.56
CA PRO A 236 8.62 -12.09 5.98
C PRO A 236 8.68 -13.61 6.23
N ALA A 237 9.16 -14.00 7.42
CA ALA A 237 9.09 -15.39 7.84
C ALA A 237 7.64 -15.87 7.70
N ILE A 238 7.45 -17.04 7.11
CA ILE A 238 6.16 -17.72 7.20
C ILE A 238 6.05 -18.17 8.66
N ARG A 239 4.93 -17.85 9.32
CA ARG A 239 4.70 -18.25 10.71
C ARG A 239 4.88 -19.76 10.83
N GLU A 240 5.74 -20.15 11.77
CA GLU A 240 6.04 -21.55 12.09
C GLU A 240 4.89 -22.24 12.85
#